data_AF-A0A0Q9ZBR2-F1
#
_entry.id   AF-A0A0Q9ZBR2-F1
#
_cell.length_a   1.000
_cell.length_b   1.000
_cell.length_c   1.000
_cell.angle_alpha   90.00
_cell.angle_beta   90.00
_cell.angle_gamma   90.00
#
_symmetry.space_group_name_H-M   'P 1'
#
loop_
_entity.id
_entity.type
_entity.pdbx_description
1 polymer ?
#
loop_
_entity_poly.entity_id
_entity_poly.type
_entity_poly.pdbx_seq_one_letter_code
_entity_poly.pdbx_strand_id
1 'polypeptide(L)'
;MPAFLCGQNFNSEVEAIINTNDNKNDILEVTGIAQNKTNVSYGLRYELSVITSNPKVSNNSSKNAQSGFFTLEPYETSSLSTTSVSINPQMQTIILLLIYDEEDKLLGTARKVYEPMSQAAKNEKLSYKKDNEGIQLYGLVTENTKTKPGKDFYDFFYQKYQLSQNPENKIIEIDEMISFGRTTKIMVKIENQIVFQFYSRPKLDYLEEMAGVALQRVNRYFQNLRRQKQQIMQY
;
A
#
# COMPACT_ATOMS: atom_id res chain seq x y z
N MET A 1 -32.06 17.34 -23.16
CA MET A 1 -30.77 17.64 -22.50
C MET A 1 -30.07 16.33 -22.25
N PRO A 2 -28.91 16.04 -22.86
CA PRO A 2 -28.19 14.81 -22.57
C PRO A 2 -27.58 14.93 -21.17
N ALA A 3 -27.99 14.04 -20.27
CA ALA A 3 -27.33 13.85 -18.99
C ALA A 3 -25.98 13.18 -19.27
N PHE A 4 -24.89 13.93 -19.11
CA PHE A 4 -23.56 13.35 -19.06
C PHE A 4 -23.47 12.53 -17.76
N LEU A 5 -23.55 11.20 -17.89
CA LEU A 5 -23.10 10.29 -16.83
C LEU A 5 -21.58 10.48 -16.70
N CYS A 6 -21.15 11.37 -15.81
CA CYS A 6 -19.76 11.40 -15.39
C CYS A 6 -19.59 10.19 -14.47
N GLY A 7 -18.95 9.12 -14.97
CA GLY A 7 -18.57 7.99 -14.13
C GLY A 7 -17.66 8.49 -13.00
N GLN A 8 -18.03 8.25 -11.74
CA GLN A 8 -17.14 8.53 -10.61
C GLN A 8 -15.95 7.59 -10.68
N ASN A 9 -14.77 8.12 -11.01
CA ASN A 9 -13.52 7.39 -10.99
C ASN A 9 -12.94 7.37 -9.58
N PHE A 10 -13.37 6.40 -8.77
CA PHE A 10 -12.77 6.14 -7.46
C PHE A 10 -11.30 5.70 -7.60
N ASN A 11 -10.50 5.90 -6.55
CA ASN A 11 -9.08 5.58 -6.49
C ASN A 11 -8.17 6.36 -7.47
N SER A 12 -8.69 7.43 -8.07
CA SER A 12 -7.97 8.27 -9.02
C SER A 12 -6.99 9.23 -8.31
N GLU A 13 -7.48 9.98 -7.34
CA GLU A 13 -6.71 10.92 -6.53
C GLU A 13 -6.18 10.28 -5.25
N VAL A 14 -7.07 9.60 -4.51
CA VAL A 14 -6.73 8.87 -3.28
C VAL A 14 -7.14 7.42 -3.45
N GLU A 15 -6.16 6.53 -3.38
CA GLU A 15 -6.34 5.09 -3.53
C GLU A 15 -6.48 4.39 -2.19
N ALA A 16 -7.51 3.57 -2.07
CA ALA A 16 -7.71 2.66 -0.95
C ALA A 16 -7.09 1.30 -1.25
N ILE A 17 -6.38 0.71 -0.29
CA ILE A 17 -5.73 -0.60 -0.39
C ILE A 17 -6.07 -1.41 0.87
N ILE A 18 -6.31 -2.71 0.70
CA ILE A 18 -6.53 -3.65 1.81
C ILE A 18 -5.39 -4.65 1.82
N ASN A 19 -4.57 -4.62 2.87
CA ASN A 19 -3.57 -5.64 3.15
C ASN A 19 -4.14 -6.64 4.16
N THR A 20 -3.82 -7.92 3.94
CA THR A 20 -4.27 -8.99 4.84
C THR A 20 -3.12 -9.95 5.11
N ASN A 21 -2.94 -10.32 6.37
CA ASN A 21 -1.96 -11.32 6.77
C ASN A 21 -2.67 -12.49 7.45
N ASP A 22 -2.48 -13.70 6.90
CA ASP A 22 -3.05 -14.92 7.45
C ASP A 22 -2.16 -15.39 8.62
N ASN A 23 -2.69 -15.33 9.84
CA ASN A 23 -1.99 -15.92 10.98
C ASN A 23 -2.43 -17.37 11.20
N LYS A 24 -1.57 -18.17 11.84
CA LYS A 24 -1.94 -19.53 12.26
C LYS A 24 -3.09 -19.39 13.27
N ASN A 25 -4.22 -20.07 13.03
CA ASN A 25 -5.47 -20.14 13.83
C ASN A 25 -6.72 -19.42 13.24
N ASP A 26 -6.88 -19.33 11.92
CA ASP A 26 -8.09 -18.75 11.28
C ASP A 26 -8.39 -17.30 11.70
N ILE A 27 -7.36 -16.56 12.15
CA ILE A 27 -7.42 -15.14 12.45
C ILE A 27 -6.74 -14.40 11.31
N LEU A 28 -7.50 -13.53 10.66
CA LEU A 28 -7.02 -12.63 9.63
C LEU A 28 -6.74 -11.26 10.22
N GLU A 29 -5.51 -10.80 10.11
CA GLU A 29 -5.17 -9.40 10.37
C GLU A 29 -5.44 -8.60 9.10
N VAL A 30 -6.27 -7.56 9.23
CA VAL A 30 -6.70 -6.70 8.13
C VAL A 30 -6.21 -5.29 8.39
N THR A 31 -5.44 -4.75 7.47
CA THR A 31 -4.93 -3.36 7.54
C THR A 31 -5.45 -2.56 6.36
N GLY A 32 -6.16 -1.47 6.66
CA GLY A 32 -6.55 -0.48 5.66
C GLY A 32 -5.44 0.51 5.38
N ILE A 33 -5.19 0.82 4.11
CA ILE A 33 -4.11 1.72 3.66
C ILE A 33 -4.70 2.75 2.69
N ALA A 34 -4.22 3.99 2.79
CA ALA A 34 -4.53 5.07 1.86
C ALA A 34 -3.26 5.57 1.17
N GLN A 35 -3.31 5.79 -0.15
CA GLN A 35 -2.24 6.41 -0.91
C GLN A 35 -2.74 7.66 -1.64
N ASN A 36 -2.04 8.78 -1.45
CA ASN A 36 -2.27 10.00 -2.22
C ASN A 36 -1.49 9.92 -3.53
N LYS A 37 -2.16 10.11 -4.66
CA LYS A 37 -1.56 10.09 -6.01
C LYS A 37 -1.29 11.49 -6.55
N THR A 38 -1.58 12.52 -5.75
CA THR A 38 -1.54 13.93 -6.15
C THR A 38 -0.46 14.71 -5.39
N ASN A 39 -0.31 15.97 -5.79
CA ASN A 39 0.60 16.93 -5.16
C ASN A 39 -0.07 17.80 -4.08
N VAL A 40 -1.31 17.51 -3.69
CA VAL A 40 -2.06 18.28 -2.69
C VAL A 40 -2.30 17.43 -1.44
N SER A 41 -2.28 18.05 -0.26
CA SER A 41 -2.60 17.36 1.01
C SER A 41 -4.12 17.27 1.17
N TYR A 42 -4.59 16.20 1.82
CA TYR A 42 -6.01 16.01 2.11
C TYR A 42 -6.26 15.79 3.60
N GLY A 43 -7.34 16.38 4.13
CA GLY A 43 -8.02 15.89 5.34
C GLY A 43 -9.08 14.87 4.93
N LEU A 44 -9.03 13.67 5.50
CA LEU A 44 -9.83 12.53 5.05
C LEU A 44 -10.45 11.79 6.23
N ARG A 45 -11.55 11.08 5.95
CA ARG A 45 -12.19 10.13 6.86
C ARG A 45 -12.23 8.75 6.21
N TYR A 46 -11.97 7.70 6.96
CA TYR A 46 -12.13 6.33 6.48
C TYR A 46 -13.20 5.55 7.24
N GLU A 47 -13.74 4.53 6.59
CA GLU A 47 -14.51 3.45 7.22
C GLU A 47 -13.97 2.10 6.71
N LEU A 48 -13.41 1.29 7.60
CA LEU A 48 -13.01 -0.09 7.35
C LEU A 48 -14.05 -1.02 7.96
N SER A 49 -14.77 -1.74 7.11
CA SER A 49 -15.82 -2.68 7.51
C SER A 49 -15.42 -4.12 7.21
N VAL A 50 -15.70 -5.02 8.14
CA VAL A 50 -15.68 -6.47 7.94
C VAL A 50 -17.08 -7.01 8.14
N ILE A 51 -17.63 -7.57 7.06
CA ILE A 51 -18.99 -8.08 6.99
C ILE A 51 -18.91 -9.58 6.81
N THR A 52 -19.43 -10.35 7.75
CA THR A 52 -19.57 -11.80 7.61
C THR A 52 -21.03 -12.15 7.41
N SER A 53 -21.32 -13.06 6.49
CA SER A 53 -22.68 -13.51 6.21
C SER A 53 -22.69 -15.00 5.90
N ASN A 54 -23.77 -15.68 6.30
CA ASN A 54 -24.03 -17.03 5.86
C ASN A 54 -24.82 -17.00 4.54
N PRO A 55 -24.25 -17.45 3.40
CA PRO A 55 -24.95 -17.40 2.11
C PRO A 55 -26.17 -18.33 2.06
N LYS A 56 -26.33 -19.26 3.01
CA LYS A 56 -27.47 -20.19 3.09
C LYS A 56 -28.58 -19.74 4.03
N VAL A 57 -28.36 -18.71 4.87
CA VAL A 57 -29.32 -18.24 5.88
C VAL A 57 -29.37 -16.71 5.86
N SER A 58 -30.47 -16.13 5.37
CA SER A 58 -30.55 -14.69 5.05
C SER A 58 -30.52 -13.72 6.23
N ASN A 59 -30.37 -14.19 7.47
CA ASN A 59 -30.53 -13.36 8.67
C ASN A 59 -29.41 -13.51 9.70
N ASN A 60 -28.32 -14.21 9.36
CA ASN A 60 -27.14 -14.31 10.22
C ASN A 60 -25.95 -13.63 9.52
N SER A 61 -25.91 -12.30 9.66
CA SER A 61 -24.77 -11.49 9.26
C SER A 61 -24.27 -10.68 10.44
N SER A 62 -22.96 -10.47 10.50
CA SER A 62 -22.35 -9.52 11.43
C SER A 62 -21.54 -8.50 10.64
N LYS A 63 -21.59 -7.24 11.07
CA LYS A 63 -20.77 -6.15 10.54
C LYS A 63 -19.98 -5.57 11.71
N ASN A 64 -18.67 -5.56 11.58
CA ASN A 64 -17.79 -4.76 12.42
C ASN A 64 -17.22 -3.64 11.56
N ALA A 65 -17.20 -2.40 12.07
CA ALA A 65 -16.65 -1.27 11.35
C ALA A 65 -15.82 -0.38 12.27
N GLN A 66 -14.69 0.09 11.76
CA GLN A 66 -13.85 1.09 12.38
C GLN A 66 -13.75 2.30 11.47
N SER A 67 -13.71 3.49 12.07
CA SER A 67 -13.60 4.74 11.34
C SER A 67 -12.70 5.72 12.07
N GLY A 68 -12.15 6.67 11.34
CA GLY A 68 -11.28 7.71 11.89
C GLY A 68 -10.98 8.79 10.87
N PHE A 69 -10.50 9.92 11.38
CA PHE A 69 -9.99 11.03 10.59
C PHE A 69 -8.47 10.96 10.51
N PHE A 70 -7.91 11.38 9.37
CA PHE A 70 -6.47 11.42 9.15
C PHE A 70 -6.12 12.49 8.12
N THR A 71 -4.85 12.90 8.11
CA THR A 71 -4.28 13.74 7.07
C THR A 71 -3.40 12.89 6.18
N LEU A 72 -3.39 13.19 4.88
CA LEU A 72 -2.58 12.49 3.90
C LEU A 72 -1.81 13.48 3.03
N GLU A 73 -0.50 13.52 3.22
CA GLU A 73 0.40 14.44 2.52
C GLU A 73 0.59 14.07 1.04
N PRO A 74 1.14 14.98 0.22
CA PRO A 74 1.39 14.73 -1.20
C PRO A 74 2.21 13.47 -1.42
N TYR A 75 1.73 12.59 -2.29
CA TYR A 75 2.38 11.32 -2.63
C TYR A 75 2.67 10.39 -1.43
N GLU A 76 2.04 10.62 -0.29
CA GLU A 76 2.20 9.82 0.91
C GLU A 76 1.40 8.52 0.83
N THR A 77 1.84 7.49 1.56
CA THR A 77 1.05 6.31 1.86
C THR A 77 0.99 6.13 3.37
N SER A 78 -0.23 6.01 3.90
CA SER A 78 -0.49 5.92 5.33
C SER A 78 -1.33 4.69 5.67
N SER A 79 -1.00 4.06 6.80
CA SER A 79 -1.76 2.95 7.38
C SER A 79 -2.83 3.51 8.30
N LEU A 80 -4.09 3.08 8.11
CA LEU A 80 -5.25 3.67 8.75
C LEU A 80 -5.64 2.96 10.05
N SER A 81 -6.16 1.74 9.92
CA SER A 81 -6.60 0.90 11.02
C SER A 81 -6.20 -0.55 10.75
N THR A 82 -5.87 -1.26 11.82
CA THR A 82 -5.66 -2.69 11.80
C THR A 82 -6.72 -3.37 12.67
N THR A 83 -7.42 -4.35 12.10
CA THR A 83 -8.41 -5.16 12.82
C THR A 83 -8.12 -6.64 12.63
N SER A 84 -8.22 -7.41 13.70
CA SER A 84 -8.10 -8.87 13.67
C SER A 84 -9.49 -9.48 13.63
N VAL A 85 -9.78 -10.30 12.62
CA VAL A 85 -11.08 -10.95 12.46
C VAL A 85 -10.90 -12.45 12.33
N SER A 86 -11.67 -13.22 13.12
CA SER A 86 -11.74 -14.67 12.92
C SER A 86 -12.57 -14.96 11.66
N ILE A 87 -11.95 -15.64 10.69
CA ILE A 87 -12.64 -16.07 9.48
C ILE A 87 -13.23 -17.45 9.73
N ASN A 88 -14.54 -17.58 9.51
CA ASN A 88 -15.17 -18.89 9.46
C ASN A 88 -15.16 -19.41 8.01
N PRO A 89 -14.54 -20.57 7.72
CA PRO A 89 -14.47 -21.12 6.36
C PRO A 89 -15.83 -21.52 5.77
N GLN A 90 -16.91 -21.56 6.56
CA GLN A 90 -18.27 -21.84 6.08
C GLN A 90 -19.09 -20.59 5.78
N MET A 91 -18.57 -19.40 6.11
CA MET A 91 -19.25 -18.12 5.91
C MET A 91 -18.52 -17.28 4.86
N GLN A 92 -19.25 -16.40 4.18
CA GLN A 92 -18.65 -15.39 3.34
C GLN A 92 -18.15 -14.25 4.22
N THR A 93 -16.93 -13.76 3.96
CA THR A 93 -16.37 -12.57 4.62
C THR A 93 -16.02 -11.52 3.58
N ILE A 94 -16.57 -10.32 3.70
CA ILE A 94 -16.31 -9.17 2.84
C ILE A 94 -15.62 -8.10 3.69
N ILE A 95 -14.45 -7.67 3.24
CA ILE A 95 -13.73 -6.53 3.79
C ILE A 95 -13.94 -5.37 2.83
N LEU A 96 -14.37 -4.22 3.35
CA LEU A 96 -14.63 -3.01 2.58
C LEU A 96 -13.92 -1.83 3.24
N LEU A 97 -13.09 -1.12 2.48
CA LEU A 97 -12.47 0.13 2.89
C LEU A 97 -13.04 1.26 2.03
N LEU A 98 -13.55 2.30 2.68
CA LEU A 98 -14.07 3.52 2.05
C LEU A 98 -13.31 4.73 2.59
N ILE A 99 -12.91 5.63 1.70
CA ILE A 99 -12.20 6.87 2.05
C ILE A 99 -12.97 8.06 1.48
N TYR A 100 -13.29 9.00 2.35
CA TYR A 100 -14.09 10.20 2.11
C TYR A 100 -13.24 11.45 2.34
N ASP A 101 -13.57 12.52 1.61
CA ASP A 101 -13.07 13.87 1.90
C ASP A 101 -13.91 14.59 2.97
N GLU A 102 -13.57 15.86 3.21
CA GLU A 102 -14.25 16.73 4.18
C GLU A 102 -15.71 17.05 3.82
N GLU A 103 -16.10 16.87 2.55
CA GLU A 103 -17.47 17.07 2.05
C GLU A 103 -18.26 15.74 1.99
N ASP A 104 -17.75 14.68 2.63
CA ASP A 104 -18.29 13.30 2.61
C ASP A 104 -18.36 12.68 1.20
N LYS A 105 -17.60 13.19 0.24
CA LYS A 105 -17.50 12.60 -1.10
C LYS A 105 -16.52 11.44 -1.07
N LEU A 106 -16.96 10.29 -1.61
CA LEU A 106 -16.15 9.08 -1.70
C LEU A 106 -15.03 9.26 -2.74
N LEU A 107 -13.77 9.22 -2.30
CA LEU A 107 -12.60 9.33 -3.15
C LEU A 107 -11.96 7.96 -3.45
N GLY A 108 -11.91 7.07 -2.46
CA GLY A 108 -11.22 5.78 -2.54
C GLY A 108 -12.08 4.63 -2.05
N THR A 109 -11.98 3.47 -2.70
CA THR A 109 -12.66 2.24 -2.29
C THR A 109 -11.84 0.99 -2.57
N ALA A 110 -11.83 0.05 -1.63
CA ALA A 110 -11.25 -1.28 -1.83
C ALA A 110 -12.17 -2.33 -1.24
N ARG A 111 -12.27 -3.48 -1.93
CA ARG A 111 -13.10 -4.62 -1.50
C ARG A 111 -12.33 -5.91 -1.65
N LYS A 112 -12.31 -6.73 -0.60
CA LYS A 112 -11.77 -8.09 -0.62
C LYS A 112 -12.80 -9.08 -0.13
N VAL A 113 -12.93 -10.22 -0.80
CA VAL A 113 -13.94 -11.25 -0.49
C VAL A 113 -13.26 -12.58 -0.25
N TYR A 114 -13.65 -13.22 0.85
CA TYR A 114 -13.34 -14.59 1.17
C TYR A 114 -14.64 -15.39 1.05
N GLU A 115 -14.71 -16.22 0.02
CA GLU A 115 -15.85 -17.11 -0.21
C GLU A 115 -15.79 -18.33 0.71
N PRO A 116 -16.94 -18.90 1.10
CA PRO A 116 -16.97 -20.09 1.92
C PRO A 116 -16.34 -21.28 1.18
N MET A 117 -15.46 -22.01 1.86
CA MET A 117 -14.83 -23.21 1.33
C MET A 117 -15.80 -24.40 1.48
N SER A 118 -16.13 -25.06 0.37
CA SER A 118 -16.92 -26.30 0.42
C SER A 118 -16.11 -27.41 1.10
N GLN A 119 -16.75 -28.23 1.93
CA GLN A 119 -16.11 -29.31 2.71
C GLN A 119 -15.31 -30.31 1.85
N ALA A 120 -15.56 -30.37 0.53
CA ALA A 120 -14.80 -31.20 -0.41
C ALA A 120 -13.36 -30.71 -0.64
N ALA A 121 -13.06 -29.42 -0.46
CA ALA A 121 -11.73 -28.85 -0.70
C ALA A 121 -10.78 -28.94 0.51
N LYS A 122 -11.25 -29.40 1.67
CA LYS A 122 -10.40 -29.57 2.87
C LYS A 122 -9.47 -30.80 2.78
N ASN A 123 -9.83 -31.81 1.99
CA ASN A 123 -9.08 -33.07 1.92
C ASN A 123 -8.06 -33.15 0.77
N GLU A 124 -7.97 -32.15 -0.11
CA GLU A 124 -6.98 -32.14 -1.22
C GLU A 124 -5.84 -31.12 -1.03
N LYS A 125 -5.90 -30.24 -0.01
CA LYS A 125 -4.85 -29.23 0.26
C LYS A 125 -3.66 -29.74 1.10
N LEU A 126 -3.31 -31.02 0.98
CA LEU A 126 -2.01 -31.55 1.43
C LEU A 126 -1.07 -31.86 0.25
N SER A 127 -1.47 -31.59 -0.98
CA SER A 127 -0.59 -31.61 -2.14
C SER A 127 -0.27 -30.17 -2.55
N TYR A 128 0.97 -29.74 -2.32
CA TYR A 128 1.50 -28.50 -2.86
C TYR A 128 1.61 -28.61 -4.39
N LYS A 129 0.50 -28.42 -5.08
CA LYS A 129 0.49 -27.96 -6.47
C LYS A 129 -0.16 -26.59 -6.50
N LYS A 130 0.66 -25.58 -6.17
CA LYS A 130 0.36 -24.18 -6.45
C LYS A 130 0.63 -23.99 -7.94
N ASP A 131 -0.33 -24.37 -8.77
CA ASP A 131 -0.20 -24.26 -10.22
C ASP A 131 -0.03 -22.78 -10.59
N ASN A 132 1.16 -22.44 -11.09
CA ASN A 132 1.50 -21.17 -11.74
C ASN A 132 1.41 -19.89 -10.91
N GLU A 133 1.77 -19.92 -9.63
CA GLU A 133 2.30 -18.69 -9.01
C GLU A 133 3.81 -18.62 -9.25
N GLY A 134 4.19 -18.06 -10.40
CA GLY A 134 5.52 -17.47 -10.49
C GLY A 134 5.66 -16.45 -9.37
N ILE A 135 6.73 -16.53 -8.57
CA ILE A 135 7.02 -15.53 -7.55
C ILE A 135 7.25 -14.20 -8.29
N GLN A 136 6.23 -13.34 -8.32
CA GLN A 136 6.35 -11.98 -8.85
C GLN A 136 7.02 -11.13 -7.77
N LEU A 137 8.33 -10.91 -7.92
CA LEU A 137 9.10 -9.98 -7.10
C LEU A 137 8.68 -8.55 -7.46
N TYR A 138 7.72 -7.99 -6.73
CA TYR A 138 7.36 -6.58 -6.85
C TYR A 138 8.29 -5.72 -5.98
N GLY A 139 8.74 -4.58 -6.53
CA GLY A 139 9.38 -3.53 -5.74
C GLY A 139 10.68 -3.94 -5.06
N LEU A 140 11.65 -4.43 -5.82
CA LEU A 140 12.96 -4.80 -5.29
C LEU A 140 13.75 -3.54 -4.90
N VAL A 141 14.01 -3.39 -3.61
CA VAL A 141 14.90 -2.34 -3.07
C VAL A 141 16.26 -2.96 -2.77
N THR A 142 17.33 -2.43 -3.35
CA THR A 142 18.71 -2.88 -3.09
C THR A 142 19.44 -1.91 -2.17
N GLU A 143 20.27 -2.48 -1.29
CA GLU A 143 21.10 -1.73 -0.36
C GLU A 143 22.57 -1.75 -0.83
N ASN A 144 23.10 -0.57 -1.15
CA ASN A 144 24.53 -0.35 -1.43
C ASN A 144 25.08 0.71 -0.46
N THR A 145 24.84 0.52 0.84
CA THR A 145 25.33 1.40 1.89
C THR A 145 26.56 0.82 2.59
N LYS A 146 27.39 1.69 3.18
CA LYS A 146 28.67 1.31 3.83
C LYS A 146 28.72 1.74 5.29
N THR A 147 27.93 2.74 5.68
CA THR A 147 27.94 3.29 7.04
C THR A 147 26.64 3.00 7.78
N LYS A 148 26.68 3.12 9.11
CA LYS A 148 25.50 2.95 9.96
C LYS A 148 24.35 3.92 9.58
N PRO A 149 24.57 5.24 9.41
CA PRO A 149 23.52 6.14 8.93
C PRO A 149 22.92 5.75 7.57
N GLY A 150 23.74 5.20 6.66
CA GLY A 150 23.26 4.65 5.38
C GLY A 150 22.31 3.47 5.59
N LYS A 151 22.72 2.50 6.41
CA LYS A 151 21.91 1.33 6.75
C LYS A 151 20.62 1.71 7.48
N ASP A 152 20.71 2.59 8.49
CA ASP A 152 19.55 3.05 9.27
C ASP A 152 18.53 3.74 8.35
N PHE A 153 18.99 4.57 7.38
CA PHE A 153 18.12 5.12 6.34
C PHE A 153 17.47 4.04 5.47
N TYR A 154 18.24 3.05 5.02
CA TYR A 154 17.73 1.95 4.21
C TYR A 154 16.61 1.20 4.96
N ASP A 155 16.82 0.88 6.23
CA ASP A 155 15.84 0.17 7.06
C ASP A 155 14.53 0.99 7.17
N PHE A 156 14.62 2.30 7.46
CA PHE A 156 13.45 3.18 7.51
C PHE A 156 12.73 3.29 6.16
N PHE A 157 13.49 3.46 5.07
CA PHE A 157 12.93 3.56 3.74
C PHE A 157 12.21 2.26 3.35
N TYR A 158 12.86 1.11 3.56
CA TYR A 158 12.31 -0.20 3.23
C TYR A 158 11.02 -0.48 4.00
N GLN A 159 10.98 -0.17 5.31
CA GLN A 159 9.77 -0.31 6.12
C GLN A 159 8.62 0.52 5.56
N LYS A 160 8.85 1.80 5.24
CA LYS A 160 7.82 2.68 4.68
C LYS A 160 7.41 2.24 3.26
N TYR A 161 8.36 1.74 2.46
CA TYR A 161 8.11 1.28 1.10
C TYR A 161 7.24 0.00 1.07
N GLN A 162 7.49 -0.96 1.96
CA GLN A 162 6.72 -2.21 2.08
C GLN A 162 5.23 -1.97 2.35
N LEU A 163 4.90 -0.89 3.07
CA LEU A 163 3.51 -0.47 3.29
C LEU A 163 2.86 0.05 2.01
N SER A 164 3.64 0.70 1.13
CA SER A 164 3.13 1.41 -0.04
C SER A 164 2.75 0.54 -1.25
N GLN A 165 2.98 -0.79 -1.17
CA GLN A 165 2.60 -1.81 -2.17
C GLN A 165 2.66 -1.26 -3.60
N ASN A 166 3.85 -0.95 -4.12
CA ASN A 166 3.95 -0.35 -5.43
C ASN A 166 3.91 -1.44 -6.54
N PRO A 167 2.91 -1.42 -7.44
CA PRO A 167 2.81 -2.41 -8.52
C PRO A 167 3.87 -2.20 -9.61
N GLU A 168 4.57 -1.07 -9.64
CA GLU A 168 5.63 -0.85 -10.64
C GLU A 168 6.82 -1.78 -10.36
N ASN A 169 7.08 -2.71 -11.27
CA ASN A 169 8.22 -3.62 -11.19
C ASN A 169 9.53 -2.91 -11.56
N LYS A 170 9.92 -1.93 -10.75
CA LYS A 170 11.15 -1.14 -10.90
C LYS A 170 12.06 -1.38 -9.71
N ILE A 171 13.35 -1.49 -9.99
CA ILE A 171 14.38 -1.64 -8.96
C ILE A 171 14.69 -0.26 -8.39
N ILE A 172 14.63 -0.15 -7.05
CA ILE A 172 15.05 1.04 -6.31
C ILE A 172 16.41 0.73 -5.69
N GLU A 173 17.42 1.54 -5.96
CA GLU A 173 18.76 1.35 -5.40
C GLU A 173 19.05 2.46 -4.39
N ILE A 174 19.47 2.06 -3.18
CA ILE A 174 19.94 2.99 -2.15
C ILE A 174 21.47 2.93 -2.12
N ASP A 175 22.10 3.94 -2.71
CA ASP A 175 23.55 4.05 -2.83
C ASP A 175 24.14 5.05 -1.83
N GLU A 176 25.32 4.72 -1.30
CA GLU A 176 26.08 5.63 -0.44
C GLU A 176 27.46 5.98 -1.05
N MET A 177 27.72 7.28 -1.20
CA MET A 177 29.02 7.81 -1.57
C MET A 177 29.69 8.51 -0.39
N ILE A 178 30.82 7.98 0.06
CA ILE A 178 31.65 8.59 1.10
C ILE A 178 32.47 9.71 0.46
N SER A 179 32.34 10.93 0.98
CA SER A 179 33.14 12.08 0.56
C SER A 179 34.25 12.39 1.55
N PHE A 180 35.13 13.32 1.18
CA PHE A 180 36.19 13.81 2.06
C PHE A 180 35.58 14.44 3.34
N GLY A 181 36.18 14.17 4.50
CA GLY A 181 35.69 14.68 5.79
C GLY A 181 34.67 13.81 6.51
N ARG A 182 34.58 12.51 6.19
CA ARG A 182 33.64 11.52 6.80
C ARG A 182 32.16 11.82 6.59
N THR A 183 31.81 12.79 5.74
CA THR A 183 30.42 13.02 5.32
C THR A 183 30.05 12.01 4.25
N THR A 184 28.84 11.46 4.33
CA THR A 184 28.34 10.55 3.30
C THR A 184 27.10 11.10 2.62
N LYS A 185 26.99 10.85 1.33
CA LYS A 185 25.84 11.22 0.51
C LYS A 185 25.06 9.97 0.18
N ILE A 186 23.79 9.96 0.56
CA ILE A 186 22.85 8.88 0.23
C ILE A 186 22.10 9.29 -1.04
N MET A 187 21.94 8.37 -1.96
CA MET A 187 21.26 8.54 -3.24
C MET A 187 20.21 7.45 -3.39
N VAL A 188 18.99 7.85 -3.72
CA VAL A 188 17.90 6.94 -4.07
C VAL A 188 17.74 6.98 -5.58
N LYS A 189 17.94 5.83 -6.22
CA LYS A 189 17.94 5.67 -7.67
C LYS A 189 16.83 4.75 -8.13
N ILE A 190 16.33 5.00 -9.34
CA ILE A 190 15.43 4.10 -10.06
C ILE A 190 16.01 3.94 -11.45
N GLU A 191 16.34 2.70 -11.86
CA GLU A 191 16.98 2.41 -13.16
C GLU A 191 18.17 3.35 -13.45
N ASN A 192 19.08 3.46 -12.48
CA ASN A 192 20.28 4.31 -12.54
C ASN A 192 20.03 5.83 -12.56
N GLN A 193 18.78 6.30 -12.55
CA GLN A 193 18.45 7.73 -12.43
C GLN A 193 18.34 8.12 -10.94
N ILE A 194 19.06 9.14 -10.51
CA ILE A 194 18.94 9.70 -9.15
C ILE A 194 17.60 10.45 -9.04
N VAL A 195 16.72 9.95 -8.17
CA VAL A 195 15.41 10.55 -7.87
C VAL A 195 15.51 11.47 -6.66
N PHE A 196 16.37 11.13 -5.70
CA PHE A 196 16.61 11.93 -4.51
C PHE A 196 18.02 11.70 -3.98
N GLN A 197 18.62 12.73 -3.38
CA GLN A 197 19.93 12.61 -2.72
C GLN A 197 20.05 13.62 -1.58
N PHE A 198 20.76 13.25 -0.53
CA PHE A 198 21.00 14.12 0.63
C PHE A 198 22.30 13.72 1.34
N TYR A 199 22.82 14.62 2.17
CA TYR A 199 23.93 14.32 3.07
C TYR A 199 23.40 13.70 4.37
N SER A 200 23.94 12.55 4.74
CA SER A 200 23.52 11.82 5.93
C SER A 200 23.92 12.58 7.20
N ARG A 201 23.10 12.43 8.24
CA ARG A 201 23.41 12.89 9.61
C ARG A 201 23.11 11.72 10.55
N PRO A 202 23.93 11.46 11.57
CA PRO A 202 23.72 10.32 12.48
C PRO A 202 22.42 10.35 13.32
N LYS A 203 21.65 11.44 13.28
CA LYS A 203 20.42 11.56 14.07
C LYS A 203 19.31 10.72 13.42
N LEU A 204 18.75 9.77 14.17
CA LEU A 204 17.72 8.84 13.67
C LEU A 204 16.48 9.56 13.13
N ASP A 205 15.92 10.54 13.86
CA ASP A 205 14.73 11.29 13.41
C ASP A 205 14.94 11.92 12.02
N TYR A 206 16.15 12.43 11.76
CA TYR A 206 16.47 13.02 10.47
C TYR A 206 16.52 11.98 9.36
N LEU A 207 17.08 10.79 9.63
CA LEU A 207 17.12 9.70 8.64
C LEU A 207 15.71 9.18 8.35
N GLU A 208 14.86 9.07 9.37
CA GLU A 208 13.47 8.67 9.19
C GLU A 208 12.67 9.71 8.38
N GLU A 209 12.85 11.00 8.67
CA GLU A 209 12.25 12.09 7.90
C GLU A 209 12.70 12.03 6.44
N MET A 210 14.00 11.89 6.19
CA MET A 210 14.55 11.77 4.84
C MET A 210 14.05 10.52 4.12
N ALA A 211 13.79 9.41 4.83
CA ALA A 211 13.16 8.22 4.25
C ALA A 211 11.72 8.50 3.79
N GLY A 212 10.95 9.26 4.58
CA GLY A 212 9.61 9.73 4.18
C GLY A 212 9.66 10.62 2.93
N VAL A 213 10.54 11.61 2.91
CA VAL A 213 10.72 12.51 1.75
C VAL A 213 11.18 11.72 0.52
N ALA A 214 12.11 10.79 0.68
CA ALA A 214 12.57 9.94 -0.41
C ALA A 214 11.42 9.12 -1.00
N LEU A 215 10.57 8.51 -0.15
CA LEU A 215 9.42 7.74 -0.59
C LEU A 215 8.41 8.60 -1.35
N GLN A 216 8.13 9.83 -0.89
CA GLN A 216 7.28 10.77 -1.62
C GLN A 216 7.84 11.10 -3.01
N ARG A 217 9.16 11.28 -3.14
CA ARG A 217 9.82 11.54 -4.44
C ARG A 217 9.72 10.33 -5.37
N VAL A 218 9.91 9.13 -4.83
CA VAL A 218 9.74 7.85 -5.54
C VAL A 218 8.31 7.67 -6.01
N ASN A 219 7.32 7.87 -5.14
CA ASN A 219 5.90 7.77 -5.50
C ASN A 219 5.53 8.78 -6.57
N ARG A 220 5.98 10.03 -6.45
CA ARG A 220 5.80 11.04 -7.50
C ARG A 220 6.39 10.61 -8.84
N TYR A 221 7.61 10.05 -8.82
CA TYR A 221 8.25 9.52 -10.03
C TYR A 221 7.38 8.45 -10.70
N PHE A 222 6.87 7.49 -9.93
CA PHE A 222 5.98 6.45 -10.44
C PHE A 222 4.65 7.00 -10.97
N GLN A 223 4.04 7.99 -10.31
CA GLN A 223 2.82 8.63 -10.84
C GLN A 223 3.07 9.30 -12.19
N ASN A 224 4.21 9.96 -12.36
CA ASN A 224 4.59 10.55 -13.65
C ASN A 224 4.79 9.48 -14.73
N LEU A 225 5.42 8.36 -14.38
CA LEU A 225 5.62 7.23 -15.29
C LEU A 225 4.28 6.63 -15.76
N ARG A 226 3.31 6.48 -14.84
CA ARG A 226 1.96 6.00 -15.17
C ARG A 226 1.24 6.94 -16.14
N ARG A 227 1.31 8.25 -15.89
CA ARG A 227 0.71 9.26 -16.78
C ARG A 227 1.30 9.20 -18.19
N GLN A 228 2.62 9.02 -18.31
CA GLN A 228 3.27 8.88 -19.62
C GLN A 228 2.82 7.61 -20.35
N LYS A 229 2.74 6.46 -19.67
CA LYS A 229 2.23 5.20 -20.24
C LYS A 229 0.79 5.36 -20.75
N GLN A 230 -0.08 6.01 -19.98
CA GLN A 230 -1.46 6.26 -20.37
C GLN A 230 -1.57 7.13 -21.62
N GLN A 231 -0.72 8.15 -21.77
CA GLN A 231 -0.68 8.98 -22.97
C GLN A 231 -0.28 8.18 -24.21
N ILE A 232 0.71 7.28 -24.09
CA ILE A 232 1.16 6.44 -25.21
C ILE A 232 0.06 5.46 -25.66
N MET A 233 -0.69 4.87 -24.73
CA MET A 233 -1.76 3.90 -25.04
C MET A 233 -2.99 4.53 -25.71
N GLN A 234 -3.13 5.86 -25.72
CA GLN A 234 -4.23 6.56 -26.38
C GLN A 234 -3.95 6.96 -27.84
N TYR A 235 -2.74 6.68 -28.35
CA TYR A 235 -2.38 6.80 -29.77
C TYR A 235 -2.34 5.43 -30.43
#